data_AF-A0A448WB63-F1
#
_entry.id   AF-A0A448WB63-F1
#
_cell.length_a   1.000
_cell.length_b   1.000
_cell.length_c   1.000
_cell.angle_alpha   90.00
_cell.angle_beta   90.00
_cell.angle_gamma   90.00
#
_symmetry.space_group_name_H-M   'P 1'
#
loop_
_entity.id
_entity.type
_entity.pdbx_description
1 polymer ?
#
loop_
_entity_poly.entity_id
_entity_poly.type
_entity_poly.pdbx_seq_one_letter_code
_entity_poly.pdbx_strand_id
1 'polypeptide(L)' 'MRNAHTRGIRNIEMESLCFAAMCLRLGVRAAMISVTLADRLQTDQILAEPDIVNDWHTRPINLLTTYLCHKLGGIVGET' A
#
# COMPACT_ATOMS: atom_id res chain seq x y z
N MET A 1 -17.08 9.61 1.07
CA MET A 1 -15.98 9.20 0.15
C MET A 1 -15.74 10.16 -1.01
N ARG A 2 -16.74 10.62 -1.77
CA ARG A 2 -16.50 11.55 -2.91
C ARG A 2 -15.74 12.84 -2.56
N ASN A 3 -16.06 13.50 -1.45
CA ASN A 3 -15.34 14.71 -1.02
C ASN A 3 -13.86 14.44 -0.69
N ALA A 4 -13.56 13.30 -0.06
CA ALA A 4 -12.20 12.87 0.20
C ALA A 4 -11.43 12.63 -1.11
N HIS A 5 -12.07 11.94 -2.06
CA HIS A 5 -11.50 11.70 -3.38
C HIS A 5 -11.17 13.00 -4.15
N THR A 6 -12.08 13.98 -4.12
CA THR A 6 -11.84 15.30 -4.74
C THR A 6 -10.69 16.07 -4.09
N ARG A 7 -10.33 15.74 -2.84
CA ARG A 7 -9.20 16.32 -2.11
C ARG A 7 -7.88 15.54 -2.29
N GLY A 8 -7.86 14.53 -3.18
CA GLY A 8 -6.65 13.76 -3.47
C GLY A 8 -6.47 12.47 -2.64
N ILE A 9 -7.40 12.15 -1.73
CA ILE A 9 -7.35 10.89 -0.98
C ILE A 9 -7.68 9.74 -1.94
N ARG A 10 -6.88 8.67 -1.91
CA ARG A 10 -7.01 7.52 -2.84
C ARG A 10 -7.25 6.18 -2.15
N ASN A 11 -6.89 6.07 -0.87
CA ASN A 11 -7.09 4.88 -0.06
C ASN A 11 -7.42 5.29 1.39
N ILE A 12 -7.78 4.30 2.21
CA ILE A 12 -8.07 4.46 3.63
C ILE A 12 -7.47 3.25 4.34
N GLU A 13 -6.67 3.49 5.36
CA GLU A 13 -6.07 2.49 6.25
C GLU A 13 -5.98 3.09 7.67
N MET A 14 -5.32 2.42 8.63
CA MET A 14 -5.43 2.78 10.04
C MET A 14 -4.08 3.10 10.71
N GLU A 15 -2.97 3.01 9.98
CA GLU A 15 -1.63 3.00 10.55
C GLU A 15 -0.76 4.18 10.10
N SER A 16 -0.98 4.70 8.87
CA SER A 16 -0.04 5.61 8.19
C SER A 16 0.15 6.93 8.89
N LEU A 17 -0.88 7.48 9.54
CA LEU A 17 -0.81 8.75 10.24
C LEU A 17 0.17 8.69 11.42
N CYS A 18 0.03 7.66 12.26
CA CYS A 18 0.90 7.47 13.42
C CYS A 18 2.33 7.16 12.95
N PHE A 19 2.47 6.23 11.99
CA PHE A 19 3.75 5.85 11.41
C PHE A 19 4.52 7.05 10.84
N ALA A 20 3.87 7.86 9.99
CA ALA A 20 4.48 9.03 9.39
C ALA A 20 4.89 10.07 10.46
N ALA A 21 4.04 10.33 11.46
CA ALA A 21 4.35 11.27 12.53
C ALA A 21 5.57 10.81 13.36
N MET A 22 5.66 9.52 13.67
CA MET A 22 6.80 8.96 14.41
C MET A 22 8.09 9.03 13.60
N CYS A 23 8.08 8.62 12.32
CA CYS A 23 9.25 8.66 11.46
C CYS A 23 9.75 10.09 11.23
N LEU A 24 8.83 11.03 11.01
CA LEU A 24 9.16 12.45 10.87
C LEU A 24 9.84 12.98 12.13
N ARG A 25 9.31 12.68 13.32
CA ARG A 25 9.90 13.10 14.60
C ARG A 25 11.30 12.54 14.82
N LEU A 26 11.57 11.32 14.36
CA LEU A 26 12.88 10.66 14.49
C LEU A 26 13.87 11.02 13.37
N GLY A 27 13.48 11.82 12.38
CA GLY A 27 14.32 12.13 11.22
C GLY A 27 14.55 10.93 10.29
N VAL A 28 13.67 9.93 10.33
CA VAL A 28 13.76 8.72 9.50
C VAL A 28 12.96 8.92 8.23
N ARG A 29 13.60 8.70 7.06
CA ARG A 29 12.89 8.67 5.78
C ARG A 29 11.99 7.45 5.73
N ALA A 30 10.70 7.67 5.51
CA ALA A 30 9.69 6.63 5.50
C ALA A 30 8.74 6.78 4.30
N ALA A 31 8.15 5.66 3.89
CA ALA A 31 7.11 5.60 2.86
C ALA A 31 6.06 4.57 3.28
N MET A 32 4.82 4.77 2.86
CA MET A 32 3.72 3.82 3.06
C MET A 32 3.34 3.20 1.72
N ILE A 33 3.25 1.89 1.65
CA ILE A 33 2.82 1.14 0.47
C ILE A 33 1.65 0.27 0.92
N SER A 34 0.50 0.41 0.26
CA SER A 34 -0.70 -0.37 0.55
C SER A 34 -1.41 -0.74 -0.74
N VAL A 35 -2.13 -1.86 -0.70
CA VAL A 35 -3.04 -2.30 -1.76
C VAL A 35 -4.47 -1.95 -1.37
N THR A 36 -5.31 -1.62 -2.36
CA THR A 36 -6.74 -1.36 -2.13
C THR A 36 -7.53 -2.64 -2.39
N LEU A 37 -8.30 -3.11 -1.41
CA LEU A 37 -9.10 -4.34 -1.52
C LEU A 37 -10.54 -4.09 -1.98
N ALA A 38 -11.02 -2.85 -1.92
CA ALA A 38 -12.35 -2.47 -2.37
C ALA A 38 -12.38 -0.98 -2.77
N ASP A 39 -13.14 -0.67 -3.82
CA ASP A 39 -13.50 0.71 -4.14
C ASP A 39 -14.66 1.17 -3.25
N ARG A 40 -14.34 1.98 -2.23
CA ARG A 40 -15.31 2.54 -1.27
C ARG A 40 -16.28 3.55 -1.88
N LEU A 41 -16.13 3.91 -3.16
CA LEU A 41 -17.16 4.65 -3.90
C LEU A 41 -18.26 3.74 -4.47
N GLN A 42 -18.01 2.43 -4.52
CA GLN A 42 -18.92 1.44 -5.12
C GLN A 42 -19.47 0.46 -4.08
N THR A 43 -18.66 0.01 -3.12
CA THR A 43 -19.04 -1.01 -2.14
C THR A 43 -18.29 -0.82 -0.82
N ASP A 44 -18.93 -1.24 0.27
CA ASP A 44 -18.28 -1.37 1.59
C ASP A 44 -17.76 -2.79 1.86
N GLN A 45 -18.18 -3.77 1.06
CA GLN A 45 -17.75 -5.17 1.17
C GLN A 45 -16.65 -5.48 0.18
N ILE A 46 -15.70 -6.33 0.58
CA ILE A 46 -14.73 -6.94 -0.33
C ILE A 46 -15.45 -8.05 -1.08
N LEU A 47 -15.64 -7.87 -2.39
CA LEU A 47 -16.40 -8.78 -3.23
C LEU A 47 -15.52 -9.77 -4.01
N ALA A 48 -14.19 -9.59 -3.96
CA ALA A 48 -13.25 -10.48 -4.63
C ALA A 48 -13.12 -11.81 -3.90
N GLU A 49 -12.92 -12.89 -4.66
CA GLU A 49 -12.68 -14.22 -4.11
C GLU A 49 -11.40 -14.26 -3.25
N PRO A 50 -11.32 -15.13 -2.22
CA PRO A 50 -10.19 -15.20 -1.31
C PRO A 50 -8.82 -15.32 -2.01
N ASP A 51 -8.72 -16.13 -3.07
CA ASP A 51 -7.47 -16.31 -3.81
C ASP A 51 -7.02 -15.03 -4.52
N ILE A 52 -7.97 -14.23 -5.00
CA ILE A 52 -7.69 -12.92 -5.62
C ILE A 52 -7.22 -11.92 -4.55
N VAL A 53 -7.87 -11.91 -3.39
CA VAL A 53 -7.46 -11.06 -2.26
C VAL A 53 -6.05 -11.44 -1.79
N ASN A 54 -5.74 -12.73 -1.73
CA ASN A 54 -4.41 -13.24 -1.40
C ASN A 54 -3.35 -12.76 -2.40
N ASP A 55 -3.62 -12.83 -3.72
CA ASP A 55 -2.74 -12.23 -4.74
C ASP A 55 -2.50 -10.74 -4.45
N TRP A 56 -3.56 -9.98 -4.20
CA TRP A 56 -3.45 -8.53 -3.95
C TRP A 56 -2.56 -8.20 -2.76
N HIS A 57 -2.63 -9.00 -1.70
CA HIS A 57 -1.76 -8.84 -0.52
C HIS A 57 -0.27 -8.99 -0.83
N THR A 58 0.11 -9.76 -1.86
CA THR A 58 1.53 -9.92 -2.24
C THR A 58 2.09 -8.71 -2.97
N ARG A 59 1.25 -7.93 -3.66
CA ARG A 59 1.68 -6.83 -4.54
C ARG A 59 2.53 -5.75 -3.87
N PRO A 60 2.22 -5.28 -2.64
CA PRO A 60 3.09 -4.34 -1.92
C PRO A 60 4.49 -4.89 -1.64
N ILE A 61 4.57 -6.18 -1.29
CA ILE A 61 5.85 -6.85 -1.00
C ILE A 61 6.65 -6.98 -2.29
N ASN A 62 6.04 -7.41 -3.40
CA ASN A 62 6.71 -7.54 -4.69
C ASN A 62 7.25 -6.19 -5.20
N LEU A 63 6.49 -5.11 -5.02
CA LEU A 63 6.94 -3.76 -5.34
C LEU A 63 8.14 -3.36 -4.47
N LEU A 64 8.06 -3.61 -3.15
CA LEU A 64 9.13 -3.28 -2.22
C LEU A 64 10.41 -4.07 -2.49
N THR A 65 10.32 -5.38 -2.72
CA THR A 65 11.47 -6.24 -3.02
C THR A 65 12.12 -5.83 -4.34
N THR A 66 11.32 -5.57 -5.38
CA THR A 66 11.82 -5.08 -6.67
C THR A 66 12.59 -3.76 -6.51
N TYR A 67 12.02 -2.80 -5.77
CA TYR A 67 12.69 -1.53 -5.48
C TYR A 67 14.00 -1.72 -4.71
N LEU A 68 14.01 -2.60 -3.70
CA LEU A 68 15.20 -2.88 -2.90
C LEU A 68 16.30 -3.58 -3.72
N CYS A 69 15.95 -4.58 -4.54
CA CYS A 69 16.88 -5.25 -5.45
C CYS A 69 17.55 -4.23 -6.37
N HIS A 70 16.76 -3.36 -7.01
CA HIS A 70 17.29 -2.31 -7.87
C HIS A 70 18.19 -1.32 -7.10
N LYS A 71 17.83 -0.95 -5.87
CA LYS A 71 18.63 -0.04 -5.06
C LYS A 71 19.94 -0.64 -4.53
N LEU A 72 19.97 -1.94 -4.30
CA LEU A 72 21.11 -2.65 -3.73
C LEU A 72 21.97 -3.36 -4.78
N GLY A 73 21.59 -3.30 -6.07
CA GLY A 73 22.29 -4.01 -7.16
C GLY A 73 22.03 -5.53 -7.17
N GLY A 74 20.97 -5.99 -6.52
CA GLY A 74 20.53 -7.37 -6.54
C GLY A 74 19.73 -7.70 -7.80
N ILE A 75 19.74 -8.97 -8.19
CA ILE A 75 18.95 -9.50 -9.30
C ILE A 75 17.54 -9.79 -8.76
N VAL A 76 16.49 -9.32 -9.45
CA VAL A 76 15.11 -9.70 -9.12
C VAL A 76 14.92 -11.14 -9.59
N GLY A 77 14.76 -12.08 -8.67
CA GLY A 77 14.34 -13.44 -9.00
C GLY A 77 12.87 -13.45 -9.40
N GLU A 78 12.51 -14.21 -10.43
CA GLU A 78 11.10 -14.49 -10.76
C GLU A 78 10.46 -15.21 -9.55
N THR A 79 9.55 -14.53 -8.86
CA THR A 79 8.70 -15.12 -7.80
C THR A 79 7.44 -15.71 -8.41
#